data_AF-A0A357F308-F1
#
_entry.id   AF-A0A357F308-F1
#
_cell.length_a   1.000
_cell.length_b   1.000
_cell.length_c   1.000
_cell.angle_alpha   90.00
_cell.angle_beta   90.00
_cell.angle_gamma   90.00
#
_symmetry.space_group_name_H-M   'P 1'
#
loop_
_entity.id
_entity.type
_entity.pdbx_description
1 polymer ?
#
loop_
_entity_poly.entity_id
_entity_poly.type
_entity_poly.pdbx_seq_one_letter_code
_entity_poly.pdbx_strand_id
1 'polypeptide(L)' 'DLAALDAGLPTCAGVALGVDRLLMAMQGTEQIRDVLAFPTDRA' A
#
# COMPACT_ATOMS: atom_id res chain seq x y z
N ASP A 1 15.56 5.11 14.72
CA ASP A 1 15.76 5.12 13.25
C ASP A 1 17.14 5.55 12.78
N LEU A 2 17.67 6.73 13.11
CA LEU A 2 19.02 7.11 12.66
C LEU A 2 20.13 6.13 13.11
N ALA A 3 20.08 5.65 14.36
CA ALA A 3 21.05 4.67 14.87
C ALA A 3 21.10 3.34 14.08
N ALA A 4 20.03 2.97 13.37
CA ALA A 4 20.01 1.78 12.52
C ALA A 4 20.70 2.05 11.16
N LEU A 5 20.62 3.29 10.66
CA LEU A 5 21.39 3.72 9.50
C LEU A 5 22.88 3.81 9.83
N ASP A 6 23.22 4.31 11.03
CA ASP A 6 24.60 4.38 11.52
C ASP A 6 25.24 2.99 11.72
N ALA A 7 24.42 1.98 12.05
CA ALA A 7 24.85 0.58 12.13
C ALA A 7 25.11 -0.08 10.76
N GLY A 8 24.79 0.62 9.66
CA GLY A 8 25.06 0.19 8.29
C GLY A 8 23.85 -0.44 7.60
N LEU A 9 23.18 0.34 6.73
CA LEU A 9 22.20 -0.18 5.79
C LEU A 9 22.92 -0.61 4.49
N PRO A 10 22.87 -1.89 4.08
CA PRO A 10 23.44 -2.31 2.80
C PRO A 10 22.71 -1.62 1.64
N THR A 11 23.35 -1.56 0.48
CA THR A 11 22.72 -1.03 -0.74
C THR A 11 21.46 -1.83 -1.06
N CYS A 12 20.30 -1.19 -0.92
CA CYS A 12 19.00 -1.78 -1.18
C CYS A 12 18.04 -0.73 -1.77
N ALA A 13 16.94 -1.21 -2.36
CA ALA A 13 15.85 -0.37 -2.83
C ALA A 13 14.52 -0.97 -2.35
N GLY A 14 13.56 -0.11 -2.03
CA GLY A 14 12.22 -0.51 -1.59
C GLY A 14 11.16 0.30 -2.31
N VAL A 15 10.00 -0.31 -2.53
CA VAL A 15 8.82 0.34 -3.10
C VAL A 15 7.59 0.01 -2.26
N ALA A 16 6.74 1.00 -2.06
CA ALA A 16 5.42 0.81 -1.46
C ALA A 16 4.37 0.82 -2.58
N LEU A 17 3.56 -0.23 -2.65
CA LEU A 17 2.48 -0.38 -3.62
C LEU A 17 1.14 -0.47 -2.90
N GLY A 18 0.19 0.36 -3.28
CA GLY A 18 -1.19 0.29 -2.77
C GLY A 18 -1.99 -0.79 -3.50
N VAL A 19 -2.15 -1.96 -2.89
CA VAL A 19 -2.86 -3.11 -3.48
C VAL A 19 -4.31 -2.79 -3.82
N ASP A 20 -5.03 -2.07 -2.96
CA ASP A 20 -6.44 -1.72 -3.22
C ASP A 20 -6.56 -0.85 -4.48
N ARG A 21 -5.66 0.12 -4.66
CA ARG A 21 -5.64 0.97 -5.86
C ARG A 21 -5.21 0.21 -7.11
N LEU A 22 -4.33 -0.79 -6.97
CA LEU A 22 -4.03 -1.71 -8.08
C LEU A 22 -5.28 -2.47 -8.49
N LEU A 23 -6.05 -2.99 -7.53
CA LEU A 23 -7.32 -3.68 -7.81
C LEU A 23 -8.35 -2.75 -8.45
N MET A 24 -8.47 -1.50 -7.98
CA MET A 24 -9.34 -0.50 -8.61
C MET A 24 -8.99 -0.32 -10.09
N ALA A 25 -7.70 -0.18 -10.41
CA ALA A 25 -7.24 -0.04 -11.79
C ALA A 25 -7.51 -1.29 -12.64
N MET A 26 -7.28 -2.49 -12.09
CA MET A 26 -7.55 -3.76 -12.78
C MET A 26 -9.05 -3.98 -13.05
N GLN A 27 -9.91 -3.52 -12.13
CA GLN A 27 -11.36 -3.70 -12.19
C GLN A 27 -12.09 -2.50 -12.82
N GLY A 28 -11.39 -1.41 -13.14
CA GLY A 28 -11.97 -0.21 -13.73
C GLY A 28 -12.91 0.57 -12.80
N THR A 29 -12.67 0.54 -11.48
CA THR A 29 -13.50 1.23 -10.49
C THR A 29 -12.84 2.53 -10.00
N GLU A 30 -13.66 3.51 -9.61
CA GLU A 30 -13.18 4.82 -9.15
C GLU A 30 -13.15 4.97 -7.64
N GLN A 31 -13.81 4.08 -6.89
CA GLN A 31 -13.92 4.18 -5.44
C GLN A 31 -13.31 2.96 -4.73
N ILE A 32 -12.50 3.22 -3.71
CA ILE A 32 -11.80 2.15 -2.97
C ILE A 32 -12.77 1.18 -2.30
N ARG A 33 -13.95 1.65 -1.88
CA ARG A 33 -14.98 0.77 -1.28
C ARG A 33 -15.46 -0.32 -2.22
N ASP A 34 -15.30 -0.15 -3.54
CA ASP A 34 -15.75 -1.12 -4.54
C ASP A 34 -14.82 -2.35 -4.57
N VAL A 35 -13.63 -2.28 -3.94
CA VAL A 35 -12.66 -3.38 -3.85
C VAL A 35 -12.41 -3.87 -2.42
N LEU A 36 -13.10 -3.30 -1.43
CA LEU A 36 -13.02 -3.72 -0.02
C LEU A 36 -14.14 -4.71 0.30
N ALA A 37 -13.81 -5.80 1.01
CA ALA A 37 -14.83 -6.75 1.49
C ALA A 37 -15.80 -6.09 2.50
N PHE A 38 -15.27 -5.23 3.37
CA PHE A 38 -16.01 -4.50 4.40
C PHE A 38 -15.57 -3.04 4.44
N PRO A 39 -16.22 -2.16 3.66
CA PRO A 39 -15.97 -0.72 3.71
C PRO A 39 -16.25 -0.13 5.09
N THR A 40 -15.52 0.92 5.48
CA THR A 40 -15.60 1.53 6.82
C THR A 40 -16.98 2.11 7.15
N ASP A 41 -17.77 2.51 6.15
CA ASP A 41 -19.16 2.96 6.33
C ASP A 41 -20.15 1.82 6.64
N ARG A 42 -19.71 0.56 6.57
CA ARG A 42 -20.51 -0.65 6.85
C ARG A 42 -19.88 -1.54 7.93
N ALA A 43 -18.82 -1.07 8.60
CA ALA A 43 -18.08 -1.78 9.64
C ALA A 43 -18.56 -1.44 11.05
#